data_AF-A0A5N6FQI6-F1
#
_entry.id   AF-A0A5N6FQI6-F1
#
_cell.length_a   1.000
_cell.length_b   1.000
_cell.length_c   1.000
_cell.angle_alpha   90.00
_cell.angle_beta   90.00
_cell.angle_gamma   90.00
#
_symmetry.space_group_name_H-M   'P 1'
#
loop_
_entity.id
_entity.type
_entity.pdbx_description
1 polymer ?
#
loop_
_entity_poly.entity_id
_entity_poly.type
_entity_poly.pdbx_seq_one_letter_code
_entity_poly.pdbx_strand_id
1 'polypeptide(L)'
;MSSPSSPSSSTCPFCGIAKAYPPISPTAFITHNQTEQTNPPTESPSTTNPSLIASPGPSDPATHLILSTKHVLAFLDIMPLTRGHVLVIPRTHYEKLGDVDVRVSRELGQWLPIISRVVMRIVLGEDNSSDWDWNVVQNNGISTLSPKWLLLR
;
A
#
# COMPACT_ATOMS: atom_id res chain seq x y z
N MET A 1 7.24 -27.87 -25.00
CA MET A 1 6.72 -27.59 -23.65
C MET A 1 6.37 -26.12 -23.61
N SER A 2 5.08 -25.80 -23.64
CA SER A 2 4.58 -24.42 -23.69
C SER A 2 4.70 -23.81 -22.29
N SER A 3 5.40 -22.68 -22.16
CA SER A 3 5.47 -21.93 -20.91
C SER A 3 4.07 -21.52 -20.46
N PRO A 4 3.72 -21.64 -19.16
CA PRO A 4 2.45 -21.10 -18.68
C PRO A 4 2.45 -19.59 -18.91
N SER A 5 1.46 -19.10 -19.67
CA SER A 5 1.29 -17.68 -19.94
C SER A 5 0.99 -16.94 -18.65
N SER A 6 1.84 -15.99 -18.27
CA SER A 6 1.59 -15.02 -17.20
C SER A 6 0.20 -14.41 -17.35
N PRO A 7 -0.61 -14.32 -16.28
CA PRO A 7 -1.93 -13.70 -16.36
C PRO A 7 -1.77 -12.25 -16.83
N SER A 8 -2.54 -11.86 -17.85
CA SER A 8 -2.56 -10.48 -18.32
C SER A 8 -2.98 -9.55 -17.17
N SER A 9 -2.39 -8.37 -17.10
CA SER A 9 -2.61 -7.37 -16.02
C SER A 9 -4.07 -6.95 -15.81
N SER A 10 -5.00 -7.39 -16.68
CA SER A 10 -6.43 -7.10 -16.63
C SER A 10 -7.20 -7.94 -15.60
N THR A 11 -6.68 -9.06 -15.12
CA THR A 11 -7.40 -9.96 -14.18
C THR A 11 -6.85 -9.97 -12.76
N CYS A 12 -5.71 -9.33 -12.50
CA CYS A 12 -5.12 -9.30 -11.17
C CYS A 12 -5.93 -8.38 -10.23
N PRO A 13 -6.44 -8.88 -9.08
CA PRO A 13 -7.25 -8.07 -8.16
C PRO A 13 -6.46 -6.90 -7.57
N PHE A 14 -5.15 -7.08 -7.32
CA PHE A 14 -4.28 -6.01 -6.83
C PHE A 14 -4.04 -4.92 -7.87
N CYS A 15 -3.99 -5.26 -9.16
CA CYS A 15 -3.96 -4.28 -10.24
C CYS A 15 -5.26 -3.47 -10.31
N GLY A 16 -6.40 -4.11 -10.03
CA GLY A 16 -7.70 -3.44 -9.91
C GLY A 16 -7.71 -2.41 -8.78
N ILE A 17 -7.24 -2.81 -7.59
CA ILE A 17 -7.05 -1.89 -6.46
C ILE A 17 -6.10 -0.74 -6.86
N ALA A 18 -4.95 -1.03 -7.47
CA ALA A 18 -4.01 0.02 -7.83
C ALA A 18 -4.56 1.05 -8.83
N LYS A 19 -5.51 0.67 -9.68
CA LYS A 19 -6.23 1.57 -10.57
C LYS A 19 -7.31 2.38 -9.85
N ALA A 20 -8.05 1.76 -8.93
CA ALA A 20 -9.13 2.41 -8.20
C ALA A 20 -8.63 3.51 -7.23
N TYR A 21 -7.43 3.36 -6.68
CA TYR A 21 -6.87 4.30 -5.71
C TYR A 21 -5.63 5.02 -6.27
N PRO A 22 -5.76 6.17 -6.94
CA PRO A 22 -4.62 6.94 -7.46
C PRO A 22 -3.69 7.44 -6.33
N PRO A 23 -2.43 7.79 -6.65
CA PRO A 23 -1.49 8.37 -5.70
C PRO A 23 -2.06 9.59 -4.98
N ILE A 24 -1.93 9.62 -3.66
CA ILE A 24 -2.38 10.72 -2.81
C ILE A 24 -1.14 11.48 -2.33
N SER A 25 -1.17 12.81 -2.47
CA SER A 25 -0.11 13.65 -1.92
C SER A 25 -0.13 13.57 -0.39
N PRO A 26 1.02 13.46 0.31
CA PRO A 26 1.06 13.52 1.78
C PRO A 26 0.35 14.76 2.34
N THR A 27 0.38 15.87 1.61
CA THR A 27 -0.30 17.12 1.97
C THR A 27 -1.82 17.03 1.94
N ALA A 28 -2.40 16.06 1.23
CA ALA A 28 -3.85 15.87 1.18
C ALA A 28 -4.46 15.55 2.56
N PHE A 29 -3.65 15.09 3.51
CA PHE A 29 -4.10 14.79 4.88
C PHE A 29 -3.86 15.93 5.89
N ILE A 30 -3.32 17.08 5.44
CA ILE A 30 -2.93 18.19 6.33
C ILE A 30 -4.06 19.23 6.54
N THR A 31 -5.14 19.20 5.76
CA THR A 31 -6.19 20.23 5.82
C THR A 31 -7.18 20.02 6.97
N HIS A 32 -6.71 20.17 8.19
CA HIS A 32 -7.54 20.60 9.32
C HIS A 32 -6.80 21.74 10.02
N ASN A 33 -7.46 22.90 10.08
CA ASN A 33 -7.06 24.15 10.77
C ASN A 33 -6.59 25.33 9.89
N GLN A 34 -7.40 25.78 8.94
CA GLN A 34 -7.46 27.21 8.64
C GLN A 34 -8.92 27.69 8.65
N THR A 35 -9.32 28.19 9.81
CA THR A 35 -10.45 29.12 9.99
C THR A 35 -10.24 30.37 9.14
N GLU A 36 -11.30 30.78 8.45
CA GLU A 36 -11.66 32.12 7.96
C GLU A 36 -10.55 33.19 7.91
N GLN A 37 -10.14 33.63 6.69
CA GLN A 37 -10.01 35.07 6.33
C GLN A 37 -9.55 35.31 4.87
N THR A 38 -10.49 35.83 4.08
CA THR A 38 -10.42 36.90 3.05
C THR A 38 -9.17 37.11 2.15
N ASN A 39 -9.45 36.97 0.83
CA ASN A 39 -8.97 37.70 -0.37
C ASN A 39 -7.98 37.00 -1.35
N PRO A 40 -8.14 37.19 -2.69
CA PRO A 40 -7.42 36.46 -3.75
C PRO A 40 -6.14 37.18 -4.23
N PRO A 41 -5.17 36.47 -4.85
CA PRO A 41 -5.06 36.52 -6.31
C PRO A 41 -4.62 35.21 -7.00
N THR A 42 -5.25 34.95 -8.15
CA THR A 42 -4.68 34.56 -9.44
C THR A 42 -3.37 33.74 -9.47
N GLU A 43 -3.51 32.42 -9.57
CA GLU A 43 -2.92 31.50 -10.58
C GLU A 43 -3.03 30.07 -10.06
N SER A 44 -3.77 29.24 -10.77
CA SER A 44 -4.17 27.90 -10.33
C SER A 44 -3.03 26.88 -10.45
N PRO A 45 -2.72 26.15 -9.37
CA PRO A 45 -2.55 24.72 -9.44
C PRO A 45 -3.77 24.08 -8.76
N SER A 46 -4.38 23.13 -9.46
CA SER A 46 -5.57 22.37 -9.06
C SER A 46 -5.58 21.99 -7.56
N THR A 47 -6.34 22.73 -6.77
CA THR A 47 -6.68 22.40 -5.39
C THR A 47 -7.49 21.11 -5.37
N THR A 48 -6.84 19.98 -5.14
CA THR A 48 -7.56 18.72 -4.88
C THR A 48 -8.05 18.77 -3.44
N ASN A 49 -9.37 18.84 -3.26
CA ASN A 49 -10.01 18.83 -1.94
C ASN A 49 -9.62 17.55 -1.17
N PRO A 50 -9.19 17.64 0.10
CA PRO A 50 -8.90 16.53 1.01
C PRO A 50 -10.02 15.51 1.17
N SER A 51 -11.27 15.96 0.98
CA SER A 51 -12.48 15.12 1.04
C SER A 51 -12.62 14.18 -0.15
N LEU A 52 -11.71 14.24 -1.12
CA LEU A 52 -11.61 13.33 -2.26
C LEU A 52 -10.35 12.48 -2.13
N ILE A 53 -10.21 11.72 -1.03
CA ILE A 53 -9.62 10.39 -1.19
C ILE A 53 -10.48 9.77 -2.28
N ALA A 54 -9.94 9.55 -3.48
CA ALA A 54 -10.70 9.04 -4.61
C ALA A 54 -11.41 7.75 -4.14
N SER A 55 -12.69 7.90 -3.83
CA SER A 55 -13.52 6.78 -3.42
C SER A 55 -13.64 5.91 -4.66
N PRO A 56 -13.39 4.60 -4.54
CA PRO A 56 -13.64 3.67 -5.62
C PRO A 56 -15.03 3.92 -6.19
N GLY A 57 -15.18 3.83 -7.51
CA GLY A 57 -16.50 3.79 -8.10
C GLY A 57 -17.34 2.64 -7.55
N PRO A 58 -18.66 2.64 -7.74
CA PRO A 58 -19.54 1.58 -7.24
C PRO A 58 -19.17 0.16 -7.68
N SER A 59 -18.41 0.04 -8.78
CA SER A 59 -17.92 -1.22 -9.35
C SER A 59 -16.47 -1.55 -9.00
N ASP A 60 -15.75 -0.65 -8.33
CA ASP A 60 -14.34 -0.82 -8.01
C ASP A 60 -14.16 -1.62 -6.71
N PRO A 61 -13.02 -2.30 -6.53
CA PRO A 61 -12.76 -3.08 -5.33
C PRO A 61 -12.70 -2.18 -4.08
N ALA A 62 -13.63 -2.41 -3.15
CA ALA A 62 -13.61 -1.79 -1.83
C ALA A 62 -12.43 -2.36 -1.02
N THR A 63 -11.57 -1.48 -0.49
CA THR A 63 -10.46 -1.85 0.39
C THR A 63 -10.24 -0.75 1.43
N HIS A 64 -9.74 -1.16 2.60
CA HIS A 64 -9.35 -0.23 3.66
C HIS A 64 -7.93 0.27 3.41
N LEU A 65 -7.84 1.32 2.60
CA LEU A 65 -6.59 1.96 2.20
C LEU A 65 -5.91 2.65 3.39
N ILE A 66 -4.62 2.38 3.59
CA ILE A 66 -3.75 2.99 4.61
C ILE A 66 -2.77 3.96 3.96
N LEU A 67 -2.17 3.57 2.84
CA LEU A 67 -1.16 4.34 2.12
C LEU A 67 -1.40 4.25 0.62
N SER A 68 -1.30 5.40 -0.06
CA SER A 68 -1.37 5.47 -1.50
C SER A 68 -0.33 6.44 -2.06
N THR A 69 0.84 5.93 -2.43
CA THR A 69 1.92 6.76 -2.99
C THR A 69 2.02 6.61 -4.50
N LYS A 70 3.06 7.17 -5.12
CA LYS A 70 3.31 7.01 -6.55
C LYS A 70 3.62 5.56 -6.95
N HIS A 71 4.34 4.80 -6.13
CA HIS A 71 4.79 3.45 -6.48
C HIS A 71 4.26 2.35 -5.56
N VAL A 72 3.78 2.68 -4.37
CA VAL A 72 3.40 1.72 -3.32
C VAL A 72 1.98 1.97 -2.83
N LEU A 73 1.30 0.88 -2.47
CA LEU A 73 0.03 0.87 -1.77
C LEU A 73 0.15 0.07 -0.48
N ALA A 74 -0.60 0.46 0.54
CA ALA A 74 -0.84 -0.38 1.70
C ALA A 74 -2.31 -0.38 2.09
N PHE A 75 -2.86 -1.54 2.41
CA PHE A 75 -4.25 -1.72 2.80
C PHE A 75 -4.44 -2.99 3.64
N LEU A 76 -5.55 -3.09 4.36
CA LEU A 76 -5.87 -4.27 5.18
C LEU A 76 -6.17 -5.50 4.31
N ASP A 77 -5.69 -6.66 4.74
CA ASP A 77 -6.05 -7.93 4.11
C ASP A 77 -7.53 -8.26 4.38
N ILE A 78 -8.21 -8.84 3.38
CA ILE A 78 -9.60 -9.33 3.50
C ILE A 78 -9.69 -10.64 4.29
N MET A 79 -8.60 -11.42 4.32
CA MET A 79 -8.48 -12.68 5.06
C MET A 79 -7.29 -12.61 6.01
N PRO A 80 -7.35 -11.78 7.06
CA PRO A 80 -6.24 -11.54 7.95
C PRO A 80 -5.90 -12.80 8.78
N LEU A 81 -4.62 -13.18 8.82
CA LEU A 81 -4.13 -14.22 9.73
C LEU A 81 -4.08 -13.73 11.18
N THR A 82 -3.82 -12.44 11.37
CA THR A 82 -3.74 -11.76 12.67
C THR A 82 -4.38 -10.37 12.59
N ARG A 83 -4.74 -9.80 13.75
CA ARG A 83 -5.27 -8.43 13.80
C ARG A 83 -4.22 -7.44 13.29
N GLY A 84 -4.63 -6.55 12.38
CA GLY A 84 -3.74 -5.58 11.76
C GLY A 84 -2.90 -6.13 10.60
N HIS A 85 -3.27 -7.29 10.01
CA HIS A 85 -2.60 -7.80 8.82
C HIS A 85 -2.78 -6.81 7.64
N VAL A 86 -1.65 -6.30 7.14
CA VAL A 86 -1.58 -5.29 6.08
C VAL A 86 -0.79 -5.86 4.91
N LEU A 87 -1.30 -5.66 3.70
CA LEU A 87 -0.56 -5.91 2.47
C LEU A 87 0.11 -4.61 2.03
N VAL A 88 1.44 -4.66 1.84
CA VAL A 88 2.22 -3.55 1.26
C VAL A 88 2.70 -4.01 -0.12
N ILE A 89 2.19 -3.38 -1.18
CA ILE A 89 2.39 -3.86 -2.56
C ILE A 89 2.93 -2.76 -3.47
N PRO A 90 3.70 -3.13 -4.52
CA PRO A 90 3.94 -2.22 -5.63
C PRO A 90 2.65 -2.02 -6.44
N ARG A 91 2.50 -0.83 -7.04
CA ARG A 91 1.42 -0.57 -8.00
C ARG A 91 1.63 -1.26 -9.34
N THR A 92 2.87 -1.26 -9.81
CA THR A 92 3.26 -2.00 -11.00
C THR A 92 3.23 -3.48 -10.68
N HIS A 93 2.66 -4.27 -11.58
CA HIS A 93 2.60 -5.71 -11.42
C HIS A 93 3.99 -6.33 -11.63
N TYR A 94 4.47 -7.05 -10.63
CA TYR A 94 5.66 -7.89 -10.72
C TYR A 94 5.29 -9.29 -10.23
N GLU A 95 5.74 -10.33 -10.94
CA GLU A 95 5.47 -11.72 -10.54
C GLU A 95 6.35 -12.15 -9.36
N LYS A 96 7.59 -11.66 -9.32
CA LYS A 96 8.58 -12.01 -8.31
C LYS A 96 9.23 -10.75 -7.74
N LEU A 97 9.70 -10.88 -6.50
CA LEU A 97 10.44 -9.82 -5.82
C LEU A 97 11.71 -9.40 -6.58
N GLY A 98 12.38 -10.35 -7.25
CA GLY A 98 13.57 -10.09 -8.06
C GLY A 98 13.33 -9.26 -9.32
N ASP A 99 12.07 -9.16 -9.76
CA ASP A 99 11.68 -8.36 -10.94
C ASP A 99 11.38 -6.90 -10.57
N VAL A 100 11.29 -6.58 -9.27
CA VAL A 100 10.89 -5.26 -8.79
C VAL A 100 12.02 -4.26 -8.99
N ASP A 101 11.70 -3.15 -9.67
CA ASP A 101 12.65 -2.07 -9.93
C ASP A 101 13.23 -1.48 -8.64
N VAL A 102 14.52 -1.11 -8.66
CA VAL A 102 15.25 -0.54 -7.51
C VAL A 102 14.54 0.65 -6.88
N ARG A 103 13.92 1.52 -7.69
CA ARG A 103 13.17 2.69 -7.19
C ARG A 103 11.93 2.28 -6.40
N VAL A 104 11.22 1.26 -6.87
CA VAL A 104 10.02 0.74 -6.21
C VAL A 104 10.41 -0.03 -4.95
N SER A 105 11.46 -0.86 -5.02
CA SER A 105 12.01 -1.58 -3.88
C SER A 105 12.48 -0.65 -2.75
N ARG A 106 13.10 0.48 -3.10
CA ARG A 106 13.48 1.51 -2.13
C ARG A 106 12.27 2.08 -1.40
N GLU A 107 11.19 2.38 -2.13
CA GLU A 107 9.97 2.93 -1.54
C GLU A 107 9.23 1.90 -0.69
N LEU A 108 9.16 0.63 -1.13
CA LEU A 108 8.64 -0.47 -0.30
C LEU A 108 9.40 -0.57 1.03
N GLY A 109 10.74 -0.62 0.97
CA GLY A 109 11.59 -0.69 2.15
C GLY A 109 11.46 0.52 3.08
N GLN A 110 11.21 1.71 2.54
CA GLN A 110 10.95 2.91 3.33
C GLN A 110 9.64 2.82 4.12
N TRP A 111 8.57 2.32 3.49
CA TRP A 111 7.24 2.30 4.09
C TRP A 111 7.00 1.14 5.05
N LEU A 112 7.62 -0.02 4.83
CA LEU A 112 7.50 -1.18 5.72
C LEU A 112 7.67 -0.82 7.21
N PRO A 113 8.80 -0.23 7.67
CA PRO A 113 8.99 0.05 9.09
C PRO A 113 8.04 1.14 9.62
N ILE A 114 7.59 2.07 8.78
CA ILE A 114 6.64 3.12 9.18
C ILE A 114 5.27 2.50 9.43
N ILE A 115 4.77 1.70 8.48
CA ILE A 115 3.48 1.03 8.57
C ILE A 115 3.48 0.07 9.76
N SER A 116 4.54 -0.72 9.95
CA SER A 116 4.62 -1.65 11.09
C SER A 116 4.48 -0.92 12.43
N ARG A 117 5.16 0.21 12.64
CA ARG A 117 5.01 0.99 13.87
C ARG A 117 3.60 1.54 14.06
N VAL A 118 2.97 2.02 12.99
CA VAL A 118 1.60 2.55 13.06
C VAL A 118 0.62 1.42 13.41
N VAL A 119 0.72 0.28 12.72
CA VAL A 119 -0.15 -0.88 12.97
C VAL A 119 0.01 -1.37 14.41
N MET A 120 1.25 -1.58 14.87
CA MET A 120 1.50 -2.07 16.24
C MET A 120 0.96 -1.09 17.29
N ARG A 121 1.20 0.21 17.12
CA ARG A 121 0.66 1.25 18.02
C ARG A 121 -0.88 1.20 18.11
N ILE A 122 -1.56 1.04 16.98
CA ILE A 122 -3.02 1.00 16.91
C ILE A 122 -3.60 -0.31 17.46
N VAL A 123 -2.92 -1.43 17.23
CA VAL A 123 -3.41 -2.76 17.62
C VAL A 123 -3.10 -3.08 19.08
N LEU A 124 -1.93 -2.68 19.59
CA LEU A 124 -1.40 -3.08 20.89
C LEU A 124 -1.26 -1.92 21.90
N GLY A 125 -1.39 -0.67 21.47
CA GLY A 125 -1.20 0.52 22.33
C GLY A 125 0.24 1.00 22.41
N GLU A 126 0.48 2.12 23.08
CA GLU A 126 1.76 2.86 23.07
C GLU A 126 2.75 2.39 24.15
N ASP A 127 2.26 1.75 25.21
CA ASP A 127 3.04 1.49 26.44
C ASP A 127 4.13 0.41 26.30
N ASN A 128 4.17 -0.33 25.19
CA ASN A 128 4.98 -1.55 25.04
C ASN A 128 5.80 -1.60 23.74
N SER A 129 6.31 -0.46 23.24
CA SER A 129 6.99 -0.43 21.93
C SER A 129 8.25 -1.31 21.81
N SER A 130 8.90 -1.65 22.93
CA SER A 130 10.05 -2.58 22.98
C SER A 130 9.67 -4.04 22.73
N ASP A 131 8.40 -4.38 22.88
CA ASP A 131 7.90 -5.76 22.90
C ASP A 131 7.04 -6.07 21.66
N TRP A 132 7.07 -5.19 20.65
CA TRP A 132 6.31 -5.37 19.42
C TRP A 132 6.98 -6.39 18.50
N ASP A 133 6.49 -7.62 18.55
CA ASP A 133 6.84 -8.68 17.61
C ASP A 133 5.90 -8.71 16.40
N TRP A 134 6.47 -8.73 15.19
CA TRP A 134 5.72 -8.82 13.94
C TRP A 134 6.55 -9.49 12.84
N ASN A 135 5.85 -10.07 11.86
CA ASN A 135 6.47 -10.79 10.75
C ASN A 135 6.27 -10.04 9.43
N VAL A 136 7.29 -10.08 8.56
CA VAL A 136 7.15 -9.80 7.13
C VAL A 136 7.16 -11.13 6.39
N VAL A 137 6.13 -11.39 5.59
CA VAL A 137 6.04 -12.60 4.78
C VAL A 137 6.00 -12.23 3.30
N GLN A 138 6.95 -12.75 2.53
CA GLN A 138 7.00 -12.59 1.08
C GLN A 138 7.15 -13.97 0.43
N ASN A 139 6.12 -14.39 -0.31
CA ASN A 139 6.13 -15.66 -1.02
C ASN A 139 6.48 -15.43 -2.50
N ASN A 140 7.62 -15.94 -2.96
CA ASN A 140 8.18 -15.62 -4.28
C ASN A 140 7.91 -16.70 -5.34
N GLY A 141 6.72 -16.66 -5.95
CA GLY A 141 6.31 -17.57 -7.03
C GLY A 141 5.41 -18.73 -6.57
N ILE A 142 4.88 -19.49 -7.53
CA ILE A 142 3.85 -20.52 -7.25
C ILE A 142 4.41 -21.81 -6.66
N SER A 143 5.70 -22.11 -6.90
CA SER A 143 6.39 -23.29 -6.36
C SER A 143 6.72 -23.17 -4.87
N THR A 144 6.55 -21.98 -4.27
CA THR A 144 6.83 -21.71 -2.85
C THR A 144 5.80 -22.32 -1.89
N LEU A 145 4.77 -23.00 -2.43
CA LEU A 145 3.89 -23.90 -1.67
C LEU A 145 4.56 -25.26 -1.37
N SER A 146 5.79 -25.48 -1.87
CA SER A 146 6.70 -26.58 -1.50
C SER A 146 7.89 -26.01 -0.73
N PRO A 147 8.41 -26.68 0.33
CA PRO A 147 9.36 -26.09 1.27
C PRO A 147 10.75 -25.95 0.65
N LYS A 148 10.97 -24.87 -0.09
CA LYS A 148 12.29 -24.33 -0.39
C LYS A 148 12.42 -23.00 0.34
N TRP A 149 12.94 -23.08 1.56
CA TRP A 149 13.28 -21.89 2.34
C TRP A 149 14.58 -21.29 1.81
N LEU A 150 14.52 -20.09 1.23
CA LEU A 150 15.68 -19.23 1.09
C LEU A 150 15.72 -18.33 2.33
N LEU A 151 16.49 -18.73 3.34
CA LEU A 151 16.75 -17.89 4.50
C LEU A 151 17.93 -16.97 4.16
N LEU A 152 17.66 -15.72 3.82
CA LEU A 152 18.67 -14.66 3.83
C LEU A 152 18.84 -14.25 5.30
N ARG A 153 19.91 -14.71 5.95
CA ARG A 153 20.36 -14.19 7.24
C ARG A 153 21.39 -13.10 7.02
#